data_AF-A0AAD4BBN0-F1
#
_entry.id   AF-A0AAD4BBN0-F1
#
_cell.length_a   1.000
_cell.length_b   1.000
_cell.length_c   1.000
_cell.angle_alpha   90.00
_cell.angle_beta   90.00
_cell.angle_gamma   90.00
#
_symmetry.space_group_name_H-M   'P 1'
#
loop_
_entity.id
_entity.type
_entity.pdbx_description
1 polymer ?
#
loop_
_entity_poly.entity_id
_entity_poly.type
_entity_poly.pdbx_seq_one_letter_code
_entity_poly.pdbx_strand_id
1 'polypeptide(L)' 'QTEPWTVAGEPAGTWVSSRNLTYAKVFNASHMVPYDVPDVAHDMILRFMGV' A
#
# COMPACT_ATOMS: atom_id res chain seq x y z
N GLN A 1 -7.24 11.22 -7.62
CA GLN A 1 -5.92 11.87 -7.52
C GLN A 1 -4.93 10.84 -6.99
N THR A 2 -3.64 10.98 -7.27
CA THR A 2 -2.62 10.07 -6.73
C THR A 2 -2.23 10.58 -5.36
N GLU A 3 -2.44 9.76 -4.34
CA GLU A 3 -2.15 10.13 -2.95
C GLU A 3 -0.87 9.45 -2.47
N PRO A 4 -0.05 10.15 -1.66
CA PRO A 4 1.09 9.54 -0.99
C PRO A 4 0.63 8.62 0.14
N TRP A 5 1.35 7.52 0.35
CA TRP A 5 1.12 6.56 1.42
C TRP A 5 2.37 6.41 2.28
N THR A 6 2.20 6.54 3.59
CA THR A 6 3.24 6.31 4.59
C THR A 6 2.81 5.24 5.60
N VAL A 7 3.79 4.45 6.07
CA VAL A 7 3.63 3.45 7.13
C VAL A 7 4.76 3.67 8.13
N ALA A 8 4.42 3.76 9.42
CA ALA A 8 5.37 4.03 10.50
C ALA A 8 6.25 5.30 10.29
N GLY A 9 5.74 6.29 9.55
CA GLY A 9 6.47 7.53 9.25
C GLY A 9 7.34 7.48 7.98
N GLU A 10 7.51 6.30 7.38
CA GLU A 10 8.30 6.12 6.16
C GLU A 10 7.42 6.07 4.90
N PRO A 11 7.88 6.59 3.74
CA PRO A 11 7.17 6.49 2.47
C PRO A 11 7.01 5.02 2.02
N ALA A 12 5.79 4.52 2.03
CA ALA A 12 5.45 3.16 1.62
C ALA A 12 5.10 3.05 0.13
N GLY A 13 4.56 4.13 -0.44
CA GLY A 13 4.14 4.14 -1.83
C GLY A 13 3.15 5.23 -2.19
N THR A 14 2.35 4.95 -3.21
CA THR A 14 1.21 5.79 -3.60
C THR A 14 -0.02 4.93 -3.88
N TRP A 15 -1.21 5.51 -3.79
CA TRP A 15 -2.43 4.89 -4.28
C TRP A 15 -3.25 5.84 -5.14
N VAL A 16 -4.10 5.27 -5.97
CA VAL A 16 -5.18 5.98 -6.68
C VAL A 16 -6.43 5.11 -6.66
N SER A 17 -7.55 5.73 -6.33
CA SER A 17 -8.86 5.06 -6.28
C SER A 17 -9.82 5.66 -7.29
N SER A 18 -10.62 4.80 -7.91
CA SER A 18 -11.71 5.17 -8.81
C SER A 18 -12.74 4.05 -8.90
N ARG A 19 -14.03 4.37 -8.75
CA ARG A 19 -15.16 3.45 -8.99
C ARG A 19 -14.95 2.05 -8.40
N ASN A 20 -14.63 1.98 -7.11
CA ASN A 20 -14.40 0.74 -6.35
C ASN A 20 -13.13 -0.05 -6.69
N LEU A 21 -12.24 0.51 -7.52
CA LEU A 21 -10.90 -0.02 -7.74
C LEU A 21 -9.86 0.89 -7.09
N THR A 22 -8.90 0.30 -6.39
CA THR A 22 -7.73 1.00 -5.85
C THR A 22 -6.48 0.35 -6.42
N TYR A 23 -5.65 1.14 -7.10
CA TYR A 23 -4.32 0.75 -7.53
C TYR A 23 -3.30 1.29 -6.53
N ALA A 24 -2.48 0.40 -5.96
CA ALA A 24 -1.40 0.74 -5.05
C ALA A 24 -0.04 0.44 -5.69
N LYS A 25 0.87 1.42 -5.69
CA LYS A 25 2.28 1.25 -6.05
C LYS A 25 3.09 1.19 -4.77
N VAL A 26 3.69 0.05 -4.49
CA VAL A 26 4.54 -0.17 -3.31
C VAL A 26 6.00 0.09 -3.67
N PHE A 27 6.71 0.85 -2.84
CA PHE A 27 8.13 1.10 -3.02
C PHE A 27 8.99 -0.01 -2.40
N ASN A 28 10.17 -0.25 -2.97
CA ASN A 28 11.18 -1.19 -2.46
C ASN A 28 10.68 -2.64 -2.29
N ALA A 29 9.72 -3.06 -3.11
CA ALA A 29 9.19 -4.41 -3.13
C ALA A 29 9.35 -5.05 -4.51
N SER A 30 9.65 -6.35 -4.52
CA SER A 30 9.68 -7.20 -5.70
C SER A 30 8.28 -7.74 -6.01
N HIS A 31 8.20 -8.93 -6.62
CA HIS A 31 6.93 -9.59 -6.91
C HIS A 31 6.18 -10.00 -5.63
N MET A 32 6.90 -10.47 -4.61
CA MET A 32 6.32 -10.94 -3.35
C MET A 32 6.32 -9.82 -2.31
N VAL A 33 5.41 -8.86 -2.45
CA VAL A 33 5.34 -7.67 -1.56
C VAL A 33 5.35 -8.02 -0.07
N PRO A 34 4.58 -9.01 0.44
CA PRO A 34 4.60 -9.35 1.87
C PRO A 34 5.93 -9.97 2.34
N TYR A 35 6.76 -10.47 1.42
CA TYR A 35 8.10 -10.98 1.74
C TYR A 35 9.09 -9.84 1.92
N ASP A 36 9.05 -8.83 1.05
CA ASP A 36 10.01 -7.72 1.10
C ASP A 36 9.65 -6.65 2.14
N VAL A 37 8.36 -6.33 2.27
CA VAL A 37 7.85 -5.25 3.13
C VAL A 37 6.60 -5.69 3.91
N PRO A 38 6.76 -6.59 4.90
CA PRO A 38 5.63 -7.24 5.59
C PRO A 38 4.68 -6.24 6.27
N ASP A 39 5.21 -5.19 6.91
CA ASP A 39 4.40 -4.19 7.63
C ASP A 39 3.54 -3.35 6.66
N VAL A 40 4.09 -3.01 5.50
CA VAL A 40 3.39 -2.28 4.44
C VAL A 40 2.30 -3.14 3.82
N ALA A 41 2.58 -4.43 3.56
CA ALA A 41 1.59 -5.37 3.07
C ALA A 41 0.45 -5.61 4.06
N HIS A 42 0.78 -5.65 5.37
CA HIS A 42 -0.23 -5.78 6.42
C HIS A 42 -1.15 -4.56 6.47
N ASP A 43 -0.58 -3.35 6.53
CA ASP A 43 -1.34 -2.09 6.52
C ASP A 43 -2.25 -1.97 5.27
N MET A 44 -1.75 -2.40 4.10
CA MET A 44 -2.55 -2.46 2.87
C MET A 44 -3.80 -3.33 3.02
N ILE A 45 -3.65 -4.53 3.59
CA ILE A 45 -4.76 -5.48 3.77
C ILE A 45 -5.73 -4.97 4.83
N LEU A 46 -5.27 -4.38 5.93
CA LEU A 46 -6.14 -3.76 6.93
C LEU A 46 -7.00 -2.65 6.32
N ARG A 47 -6.39 -1.75 5.52
CA ARG A 47 -7.13 -0.69 4.79
C ARG A 47 -8.12 -1.25 3.79
N PHE A 48 -7.77 -2.32 3.10
CA PHE A 48 -8.69 -2.99 2.17
C PHE A 48 -9.90 -3.59 2.89
N MET A 49 -9.69 -4.18 4.06
CA MET A 49 -10.77 -4.74 4.89
C MET A 49 -11.55 -3.67 5.66
N GLY A 50 -11.00 -2.47 5.83
CA GLY A 50 -11.62 -1.37 6.55
C GLY A 50 -11.61 -1.53 8.07
N VAL A 51 -10.53 -2.12 8.62
CA VAL A 51 -10.35 -2.38 10.07
C VAL A 51 -9.26 -1.51 10.69
#